data_AF-A0A381UTL7-F1
#
_entry.id   AF-A0A381UTL7-F1
#
_cell.length_a   1.000
_cell.length_b   1.000
_cell.length_c   1.000
_cell.angle_alpha   90.00
_cell.angle_beta   90.00
_cell.angle_gamma   90.00
#
_symmetry.space_group_name_H-M   'P 1'
#
loop_
_entity.id
_entity.type
_entity.pdbx_description
1 polymer ?
#
loop_
_entity_poly.entity_id
_entity_poly.type
_entity_poly.pdbx_seq_one_letter_code
_entity_poly.pdbx_strand_id
1 'polypeptide(L)'
;HPIFSCFYKIDSYPQIPGLGAFFSGRTWEKGGFVPRLRAVLDDEGRPMVLINWNTDMGDGWEWSNAEEYPGYIKYTGQSYRMMINEIIYVLTH
;
A
#
# COMPACT_ATOMS: atom_id res chain seq x y z
N HIS A 1 -3.58 -8.84 11.73
CA HIS A 1 -2.28 -9.48 11.38
C HIS A 1 -1.16 -8.55 11.83
N PRO A 2 -0.04 -9.03 12.41
CA PRO A 2 1.00 -8.17 13.00
C PRO A 2 1.58 -7.13 12.04
N ILE A 3 1.59 -7.42 10.73
CA ILE A 3 2.00 -6.49 9.67
C ILE A 3 1.27 -5.13 9.68
N PHE A 4 0.10 -5.02 10.31
CA PHE A 4 -0.65 -3.76 10.41
C PHE A 4 -0.29 -2.93 11.65
N SER A 5 0.60 -3.43 12.52
CA SER A 5 0.91 -2.79 13.80
C SER A 5 2.34 -3.00 14.29
N CYS A 6 3.23 -3.63 13.51
CA CYS A 6 4.60 -3.94 13.92
C CYS A 6 5.52 -2.72 14.02
N PHE A 7 5.19 -1.61 13.35
CA PHE A 7 5.89 -0.33 13.49
C PHE A 7 4.93 0.86 13.51
N TYR A 8 4.20 1.08 12.41
CA TYR A 8 3.03 1.95 12.39
C TYR A 8 1.78 1.15 12.72
N LYS A 9 0.84 1.80 13.41
CA LYS A 9 -0.53 1.32 13.53
C LYS A 9 -1.35 1.76 12.31
N ILE A 10 -1.86 0.80 11.55
CA ILE A 10 -2.64 1.00 10.34
C ILE A 10 -3.97 0.27 10.51
N ASP A 11 -5.07 1.02 10.54
CA ASP A 11 -6.40 0.45 10.81
C ASP A 11 -7.01 -0.26 9.59
N SER A 12 -6.61 0.13 8.37
CA SER A 12 -7.08 -0.46 7.13
C SER A 12 -6.03 -0.38 6.02
N TYR A 13 -6.06 -1.33 5.08
CA TYR A 13 -5.16 -1.31 3.94
C TYR A 13 -5.51 -0.14 3.01
N PRO A 14 -4.57 0.77 2.69
CA PRO A 14 -4.88 1.99 1.97
C PRO A 14 -5.25 1.71 0.50
N GLN A 15 -6.12 2.56 -0.05
CA GLN A 15 -6.44 2.59 -1.48
C GLN A 15 -5.65 3.72 -2.14
N ILE A 16 -4.53 3.36 -2.78
CA ILE A 16 -3.63 4.28 -3.45
C ILE A 16 -4.04 4.34 -4.93
N PRO A 17 -4.37 5.54 -5.46
CA PRO A 17 -4.59 5.72 -6.90
C PRO A 17 -3.30 5.44 -7.65
N GLY A 18 -3.41 5.01 -8.92
CA GLY A 18 -2.39 5.33 -9.90
C GLY A 18 -2.54 6.78 -10.38
N LEU A 19 -1.52 7.37 -11.00
CA LEU A 19 -1.51 8.79 -11.37
C LEU A 19 -2.68 9.18 -12.29
N GLY A 20 -3.06 8.31 -13.24
CA GLY A 20 -4.22 8.53 -14.11
C GLY A 20 -5.56 8.55 -13.35
N ALA A 21 -5.73 7.65 -12.38
CA ALA A 21 -6.89 7.64 -11.50
C ALA A 21 -6.96 8.92 -10.64
N PHE A 22 -5.82 9.36 -10.11
CA PHE A 22 -5.70 10.59 -9.33
C PHE A 22 -6.15 11.83 -10.12
N PHE A 23 -5.68 12.02 -11.36
CA PHE A 23 -6.16 13.13 -12.20
C PHE A 23 -7.64 13.05 -12.54
N SER A 24 -8.20 11.85 -12.54
CA SER A 24 -9.63 11.62 -12.73
C SER A 24 -10.44 11.80 -11.43
N GLY A 25 -9.81 12.24 -10.33
CA GLY A 25 -10.48 12.48 -9.05
C GLY A 25 -10.94 11.20 -8.34
N ARG A 26 -10.35 10.03 -8.65
CA ARG A 26 -10.71 8.73 -8.07
C ARG A 26 -9.47 7.98 -7.57
N THR A 27 -9.71 6.96 -6.76
CA THR A 27 -8.63 6.16 -6.14
C THR A 27 -8.50 4.75 -6.71
N TRP A 28 -9.31 4.39 -7.71
CA TRP A 28 -9.43 3.04 -8.22
C TRP A 28 -9.46 3.04 -9.75
N GLU A 29 -9.13 1.89 -10.32
CA GLU A 29 -9.19 1.62 -11.75
C GLU A 29 -9.96 0.33 -12.02
N LYS A 30 -10.60 0.24 -13.18
CA LYS A 30 -11.19 -1.02 -13.71
C LYS A 30 -12.07 -1.79 -12.70
N GLY A 31 -12.78 -1.09 -11.83
CA GLY A 31 -13.65 -1.68 -10.80
C GLY A 31 -12.94 -2.20 -9.54
N GLY A 32 -11.64 -1.92 -9.37
CA GLY A 32 -10.85 -2.27 -8.19
C GLY A 32 -11.13 -1.36 -6.99
N PHE A 33 -12.37 -1.34 -6.49
CA PHE A 33 -12.81 -0.39 -5.45
C PHE A 33 -12.32 -0.71 -4.03
N VAL A 34 -12.06 -1.98 -3.76
CA VAL A 34 -11.77 -2.47 -2.39
C VAL A 34 -10.33 -2.95 -2.33
N PRO A 35 -9.45 -2.25 -1.59
CA PRO A 35 -8.05 -2.63 -1.46
C PRO A 35 -7.93 -3.82 -0.51
N ARG A 36 -6.99 -4.73 -0.80
CA ARG A 36 -6.62 -5.80 0.14
C ARG A 36 -5.13 -6.08 0.07
N LEU A 37 -4.53 -6.35 1.22
CA LEU A 37 -3.28 -7.08 1.28
C LEU A 37 -3.61 -8.57 1.27
N ARG A 38 -3.17 -9.28 0.24
CA ARG A 38 -3.25 -10.75 0.22
C ARG A 38 -1.86 -11.33 0.44
N ALA A 39 -1.83 -12.58 0.88
CA ALA A 39 -0.58 -13.29 1.08
C ALA A 39 -0.66 -14.72 0.54
N VAL A 40 0.45 -15.20 0.00
CA VAL A 40 0.73 -16.63 -0.12
C VAL A 40 1.53 -17.02 1.12
N LEU A 41 1.06 -18.04 1.85
CA LEU A 41 1.65 -18.47 3.11
C LEU A 41 2.51 -19.71 2.92
N ASP A 42 3.53 -19.89 3.77
CA ASP A 42 4.24 -21.17 3.92
C ASP A 42 3.45 -22.16 4.81
N ASP A 43 4.04 -23.35 5.04
CA ASP A 43 3.45 -24.43 5.84
C ASP A 43 3.27 -24.05 7.33
N GLU A 44 3.99 -23.02 7.81
CA GLU A 44 3.91 -22.49 9.17
C GLU A 44 2.96 -21.28 9.27
N GLY A 45 2.33 -20.88 8.16
CA GLY A 45 1.38 -19.78 8.10
C GLY A 45 2.02 -18.39 7.97
N ARG A 46 3.33 -18.30 7.68
CA ARG A 46 4.04 -17.03 7.45
C ARG A 46 3.86 -16.54 6.01
N PRO A 47 3.62 -15.24 5.78
CA PRO A 47 3.61 -14.67 4.44
C PRO A 47 4.95 -14.78 3.71
N MET A 48 4.96 -15.48 2.57
CA MET A 48 6.10 -15.58 1.65
C MET A 48 6.00 -14.62 0.46
N VAL A 49 4.77 -14.32 0.03
CA VAL A 49 4.48 -13.36 -1.03
C VAL A 49 3.36 -12.45 -0.56
N LEU A 50 3.57 -11.15 -0.66
CA LEU A 50 2.54 -10.14 -0.44
C LEU A 50 2.00 -9.64 -1.78
N ILE A 51 0.68 -9.45 -1.87
CA ILE A 51 0.00 -9.00 -3.08
C ILE A 51 -0.84 -7.78 -2.75
N ASN A 52 -0.43 -6.65 -3.33
CA ASN A 52 -1.20 -5.40 -3.39
C ASN A 52 -2.41 -5.58 -4.31
N TRP A 53 -3.56 -5.97 -3.74
CA TRP A 53 -4.77 -6.21 -4.53
C TRP A 53 -5.61 -4.94 -4.62
N ASN A 54 -5.95 -4.54 -5.85
CA ASN A 54 -6.77 -3.36 -6.19
C ASN A 54 -6.19 -2.01 -5.73
N THR A 55 -4.92 -1.91 -5.39
CA THR A 55 -4.29 -0.63 -4.97
C THR A 55 -2.91 -0.51 -5.59
N ASP A 56 -2.51 0.71 -5.94
CA ASP A 56 -1.21 0.95 -6.55
C ASP A 56 -0.21 1.53 -5.53
N MET A 57 0.26 0.68 -4.62
CA MET A 57 1.21 1.10 -3.59
C MET A 57 2.52 1.64 -4.19
N GLY A 58 2.90 1.10 -5.36
CA GLY A 58 4.10 1.48 -6.10
C GLY A 58 4.09 2.94 -6.52
N ASP A 59 2.97 3.39 -7.09
CA ASP A 59 2.78 4.78 -7.49
C ASP A 59 2.90 5.75 -6.30
N GLY A 60 2.46 5.34 -5.11
CA GLY A 60 2.66 6.11 -3.88
C GLY A 60 4.14 6.38 -3.55
N TRP A 61 5.02 5.44 -3.90
CA TRP A 61 6.47 5.56 -3.72
C TRP A 61 7.15 6.29 -4.88
N GLU A 62 6.75 5.98 -6.12
CA GLU A 62 7.30 6.54 -7.36
C GLU A 62 7.13 8.06 -7.40
N TRP A 63 5.94 8.55 -7.06
CA TRP A 63 5.59 9.97 -7.14
C TRP A 63 5.86 10.76 -5.85
N SER A 64 6.68 10.21 -4.95
CA SER A 64 6.93 10.75 -3.61
C SER A 64 7.59 12.14 -3.59
N ASN A 65 8.25 12.54 -4.67
CA ASN A 65 8.94 13.82 -4.82
C ASN A 65 8.45 14.63 -6.05
N ALA A 66 7.24 14.33 -6.54
CA ALA A 66 6.66 15.04 -7.67
C ALA A 66 6.01 16.35 -7.21
N GLU A 67 6.77 17.44 -7.30
CA GLU A 67 6.35 18.78 -6.87
C GLU A 67 5.10 19.26 -7.64
N GLU A 68 4.91 18.79 -8.86
CA GLU A 68 3.78 19.14 -9.72
C GLU A 68 2.44 18.60 -9.20
N TYR A 69 2.46 17.61 -8.29
CA TYR A 69 1.27 16.94 -7.76
C TYR A 69 1.19 17.02 -6.23
N PRO A 70 1.09 18.23 -5.64
CA PRO A 70 1.10 18.40 -4.18
C PRO A 70 -0.07 17.68 -3.50
N GLY A 71 -1.19 17.47 -4.20
CA GLY A 71 -2.33 16.71 -3.69
C GLY A 71 -2.07 15.20 -3.56
N TYR A 72 -0.98 14.69 -4.15
CA TYR A 72 -0.61 13.28 -4.14
C TYR A 72 0.14 12.86 -2.87
N ILE A 73 0.76 13.82 -2.16
CA ILE A 73 1.65 13.56 -1.01
C ILE A 73 0.98 12.74 0.11
N LYS A 74 -0.34 12.86 0.27
CA LYS A 74 -1.11 12.07 1.24
C LYS A 74 -1.04 10.56 0.94
N TYR A 75 -1.03 10.19 -0.34
CA TYR A 75 -0.94 8.81 -0.79
C TYR A 75 0.48 8.27 -0.62
N THR A 76 1.48 9.10 -0.86
CA THR A 76 2.89 8.79 -0.52
C THR A 76 3.06 8.48 0.95
N GLY A 77 2.52 9.33 1.84
CA GLY A 77 2.61 9.11 3.29
C GLY A 77 1.95 7.81 3.74
N GLN A 78 0.80 7.45 3.15
CA GLN A 78 0.15 6.16 3.42
C GLN A 78 0.97 4.97 2.91
N SER A 79 1.52 5.11 1.70
CA SER A 79 2.26 4.04 1.04
C SER A 79 3.59 3.72 1.74
N TYR A 80 4.29 4.74 2.24
CA TYR A 80 5.49 4.54 3.05
C TYR A 80 5.21 3.86 4.37
N ARG A 81 4.12 4.23 5.08
CA ARG A 81 3.78 3.57 6.35
C ARG A 81 3.53 2.09 6.15
N MET A 82 2.83 1.71 5.08
CA MET A 82 2.59 0.30 4.77
C MET A 82 3.88 -0.41 4.38
N MET A 83 4.70 0.15 3.47
CA MET A 83 5.96 -0.46 3.04
C MET A 83 6.93 -0.68 4.21
N ILE A 84 7.04 0.30 5.11
CA ILE A 84 7.89 0.18 6.30
C ILE A 84 7.40 -0.97 7.18
N ASN A 85 6.09 -1.09 7.38
CA ASN A 85 5.51 -2.21 8.10
C ASN A 85 5.79 -3.56 7.42
N GLU A 86 5.64 -3.66 6.09
CA GLU A 86 5.90 -4.88 5.33
C GLU A 86 7.37 -5.31 5.45
N ILE A 87 8.31 -4.38 5.29
CA ILE A 87 9.75 -4.63 5.43
C ILE A 87 10.08 -5.07 6.86
N ILE A 88 9.61 -4.33 7.86
CA ILE A 88 9.86 -4.68 9.27
C ILE A 88 9.28 -6.04 9.60
N TYR A 89 8.07 -6.34 9.16
CA TYR A 89 7.45 -7.63 9.38
C TYR A 89 8.31 -8.77 8.83
N VAL A 90 8.73 -8.69 7.55
CA VAL A 90 9.56 -9.73 6.90
C VAL A 90 10.93 -9.90 7.57
N LEU A 91 11.47 -8.86 8.20
CA LEU A 91 12.76 -8.91 8.89
C LEU A 91 12.66 -9.38 10.35
N THR A 92 11.47 -9.47 10.94
CA THR A 92 11.32 -9.66 12.40
C THR A 92 10.30 -10.70 12.84
N HIS A 93 9.48 -11.24 11.92
CA HIS A 93 8.42 -12.23 12.21
C HIS A 93 8.56 -13.43 11.27
#